data_AF-A0A6J4Y1C0-F1
#
_entry.id   AF-A0A6J4Y1C0-F1
#
_cell.length_a   1.000
_cell.length_b   1.000
_cell.length_c   1.000
_cell.angle_alpha   90.00
_cell.angle_beta   90.00
_cell.angle_gamma   90.00
#
_symmetry.space_group_name_H-M   'P 1'
#
loop_
_entity.id
_entity.type
_entity.pdbx_description
1 polymer ?
#
loop_
_entity_poly.entity_id
_entity_poly.type
_entity_poly.pdbx_seq_one_letter_code
_entity_poly.pdbx_strand_id
1 'polypeptide(L)'
;MVFPNQASSVVKFMGKIITIIIVLSMLVFLYFKSFSFASSAKGEIELKFNGQLMSAWIQGVSLRVILEKLKREKGIWFMGNESLLNEKISVRFKDHTLQEGLRRILSHINHGLLFNHENGVVGLFIFSKENPGRVLSPKAATVDKKGLFSQPSGEASVSKKPFETFSDATFPDAFKEKSANSWIREDFSLLENSKTEMSDTTSFDIPPVSKDSFTSPSDDLFADPFGTFFSH
;
A
#
# COMPACT_ATOMS: atom_id res chain seq x y z
N MET A 1 13.54 60.58 -39.46
CA MET A 1 12.63 59.49 -39.04
C MET A 1 12.97 59.14 -37.60
N VAL A 2 12.13 59.54 -36.65
CA VAL A 2 12.34 59.29 -35.21
C VAL A 2 11.46 58.11 -34.84
N PHE A 3 12.07 56.98 -34.47
CA PHE A 3 11.33 55.79 -34.07
C PHE A 3 10.75 56.02 -32.67
N PRO A 4 9.40 55.99 -32.50
CA PRO A 4 8.80 56.20 -31.20
C PRO A 4 9.07 54.98 -30.30
N ASN A 5 9.86 55.24 -29.26
CA ASN A 5 9.85 54.69 -27.90
C ASN A 5 8.94 53.45 -27.64
N GLN A 6 9.24 52.30 -28.25
CA GLN A 6 8.63 51.00 -27.96
C GLN A 6 8.96 50.47 -26.54
N ALA A 7 9.96 51.05 -25.87
CA ALA A 7 10.44 50.57 -24.58
C ALA A 7 9.41 50.69 -23.43
N SER A 8 8.48 51.66 -23.49
CA SER A 8 7.52 51.89 -22.39
C SER A 8 6.43 50.82 -22.28
N SER A 9 6.04 50.22 -23.41
CA SER A 9 4.97 49.20 -23.44
C SER A 9 5.44 47.87 -22.84
N VAL A 10 6.69 47.49 -23.12
CA VAL A 10 7.29 46.23 -22.65
C VAL A 10 7.43 46.20 -21.14
N VAL A 11 7.83 47.31 -20.52
CA VAL A 11 7.99 47.41 -19.06
C VAL A 11 6.65 47.27 -18.33
N LYS A 12 5.57 47.86 -18.87
CA LYS A 12 4.23 47.74 -18.29
C LYS A 12 3.65 46.33 -18.45
N PHE A 13 3.99 45.64 -19.54
CA PHE A 13 3.57 44.25 -19.78
C PHE A 13 4.30 43.27 -18.85
N MET A 14 5.61 43.45 -18.68
CA MET A 14 6.45 42.65 -17.77
C MET A 14 5.97 42.71 -16.31
N GLY A 15 5.61 43.90 -15.80
CA GLY A 15 5.11 44.03 -14.43
C GLY A 15 3.81 43.26 -14.14
N LYS A 16 2.91 43.15 -15.13
CA LYS A 16 1.66 42.39 -15.01
C LYS A 16 1.90 40.88 -14.96
N ILE A 17 2.85 40.37 -15.76
CA ILE A 17 3.21 38.95 -15.78
C ILE A 17 3.77 38.51 -14.42
N ILE A 18 4.67 39.31 -13.83
CA ILE A 18 5.25 39.02 -12.52
C ILE A 18 4.16 38.92 -11.45
N THR A 19 3.18 39.82 -11.48
CA THR A 19 2.05 39.80 -10.54
C THR A 19 1.23 38.52 -10.66
N ILE A 20 0.96 38.06 -11.88
CA ILE A 20 0.22 36.81 -12.13
C ILE A 20 1.00 35.60 -11.59
N ILE A 21 2.31 35.54 -11.80
CA ILE A 21 3.16 34.44 -11.30
C ILE A 21 3.13 34.38 -9.76
N ILE A 22 3.19 35.53 -9.08
CA ILE A 22 3.13 35.57 -7.62
C ILE A 22 1.77 35.07 -7.10
N VAL A 23 0.67 35.51 -7.73
CA VAL A 23 -0.68 35.06 -7.36
C VAL A 23 -0.85 33.56 -7.59
N LEU A 24 -0.35 33.05 -8.73
CA LEU A 24 -0.41 31.62 -9.05
C LEU A 24 0.43 30.79 -8.06
N SER A 25 1.64 31.26 -7.72
CA SER A 25 2.51 30.61 -6.75
C SER A 25 1.88 30.57 -5.35
N MET A 26 1.26 31.67 -4.90
CA MET A 26 0.50 31.69 -3.64
C MET A 26 -0.68 30.73 -3.66
N LEU A 27 -1.43 30.67 -4.76
CA LEU A 27 -2.56 29.75 -4.89
C LEU A 27 -2.10 28.29 -4.81
N VAL A 28 -1.05 27.94 -5.55
CA VAL A 28 -0.43 26.60 -5.52
C VAL A 28 0.08 26.28 -4.11
N PHE A 29 0.75 27.22 -3.43
CA PHE A 29 1.22 27.03 -2.05
C PHE A 29 0.06 26.84 -1.06
N LEU A 30 -1.06 27.54 -1.24
CA LEU A 30 -2.28 27.35 -0.44
C LEU A 30 -2.92 25.97 -0.70
N TYR A 31 -2.90 25.49 -1.94
CA TYR A 31 -3.29 24.11 -2.25
C TYR A 31 -2.37 23.08 -1.57
N PHE A 32 -1.05 23.32 -1.56
CA PHE A 32 -0.10 22.44 -0.87
C PHE A 32 -0.26 22.45 0.66
N LYS A 33 -0.57 23.60 1.27
CA LYS A 33 -0.83 23.70 2.72
C LYS A 33 -2.13 23.02 3.12
N SER A 34 -3.14 23.02 2.25
CA SER A 34 -4.44 22.38 2.51
C SER A 34 -4.38 20.85 2.54
N PHE A 35 -3.33 20.23 1.99
CA PHE A 35 -3.14 18.78 2.04
C PHE A 35 -2.40 18.30 3.31
N SER A 36 -2.02 19.20 4.22
CA SER A 36 -1.57 18.79 5.55
C SER A 36 -2.78 18.40 6.40
N PHE A 37 -3.28 17.20 6.12
CA PHE A 37 -4.26 16.47 6.92
C PHE A 37 -3.79 16.50 8.38
N ALA A 38 -4.48 17.31 9.19
CA ALA A 38 -4.23 17.43 10.61
C ALA A 38 -4.67 16.14 11.31
N SER A 39 -3.81 15.12 11.28
CA SER A 39 -3.94 13.90 12.07
C SER A 39 -3.62 14.21 13.54
N SER A 40 -4.52 14.93 14.22
CA SER A 40 -4.52 15.02 15.67
C SER A 40 -5.37 13.88 16.25
N ALA A 41 -4.92 12.66 16.00
CA ALA A 41 -5.36 11.49 16.74
C ALA A 41 -4.12 11.00 17.49
N LYS A 42 -4.11 11.21 18.81
CA LYS A 42 -3.04 10.85 19.74
C LYS A 42 -2.95 9.32 19.88
N GLY A 43 -2.57 8.65 18.80
CA GLY A 43 -2.21 7.24 18.77
C GLY A 43 -0.76 7.12 18.31
N GLU A 44 -0.02 6.21 18.93
CA GLU A 44 1.38 5.98 18.60
C GLU A 44 1.47 4.99 17.43
N ILE A 45 2.18 5.39 16.36
CA ILE A 45 2.42 4.57 15.18
C ILE A 45 3.91 4.47 14.89
N GLU A 46 4.52 3.40 15.38
CA GLU A 46 5.88 3.03 15.02
C GLU A 46 5.84 1.91 13.97
N LEU A 47 6.19 2.26 12.73
CA LEU A 47 6.41 1.28 11.66
C LEU A 47 7.91 1.32 11.36
N LYS A 48 8.56 0.16 11.42
CA LYS A 48 9.98 -0.01 11.09
C LYS A 48 10.08 -0.99 9.95
N PHE A 49 10.85 -0.62 8.93
CA PHE A 49 11.11 -1.46 7.78
C PHE A 49 12.60 -1.79 7.74
N ASN A 50 12.93 -3.08 7.72
CA ASN A 50 14.29 -3.56 7.56
C ASN A 50 14.34 -4.49 6.35
N GLY A 51 14.70 -3.93 5.19
CA GLY A 51 14.59 -4.62 3.90
C GLY A 51 13.15 -5.05 3.60
N GLN A 52 12.92 -6.36 3.52
CA GLN A 52 11.61 -6.97 3.28
C GLN A 52 10.79 -7.18 4.57
N LEU A 53 11.41 -7.02 5.74
CA LEU A 53 10.77 -7.22 7.03
C LEU A 53 10.16 -5.92 7.55
N MET A 54 9.05 -6.05 8.25
CA MET A 54 8.24 -5.01 8.82
C MET A 54 7.95 -5.34 10.28
N SER A 55 8.18 -4.35 11.14
CA SER A 55 7.78 -4.36 12.54
C SER A 55 6.82 -3.21 12.77
N ALA A 56 5.77 -3.46 13.55
CA ALA A 56 4.75 -2.47 13.83
C ALA A 56 4.39 -2.44 15.31
N TRP A 57 4.33 -1.25 15.86
CA TRP A 57 3.67 -0.94 17.12
C TRP A 57 2.61 0.12 16.85
N ILE A 58 1.34 -0.29 16.88
CA ILE A 58 0.21 0.56 16.55
C ILE A 58 -0.78 0.50 17.72
N GLN A 59 -1.16 1.66 18.25
CA GLN A 59 -2.10 1.73 19.36
C GLN A 59 -3.21 2.77 19.12
N GLY A 60 -4.40 2.28 18.78
CA GLY A 60 -5.61 3.10 18.65
C GLY A 60 -5.57 4.10 17.49
N VAL A 61 -4.82 3.78 16.43
CA VAL A 61 -4.62 4.65 15.27
C VAL A 61 -5.61 4.29 14.17
N SER A 62 -6.13 5.29 13.44
CA SER A 62 -7.04 5.02 12.34
C SER A 62 -6.34 4.28 11.20
N LEU A 63 -7.06 3.35 10.57
CA LEU A 63 -6.56 2.57 9.44
C LEU A 63 -6.04 3.48 8.31
N ARG A 64 -6.73 4.58 8.03
CA ARG A 64 -6.33 5.61 7.06
C ARG A 64 -4.89 6.06 7.28
N VAL A 65 -4.53 6.40 8.52
CA VAL A 65 -3.19 6.91 8.85
C VAL A 65 -2.13 5.83 8.65
N ILE A 66 -2.45 4.57 8.98
CA ILE A 66 -1.55 3.44 8.76
C ILE A 66 -1.30 3.22 7.27
N LEU A 67 -2.37 3.22 6.46
CA LEU A 67 -2.29 3.01 5.02
C LEU A 67 -1.64 4.18 4.27
N GLU A 68 -1.85 5.41 4.70
CA GLU A 68 -1.15 6.57 4.16
C GLU A 68 0.36 6.51 4.44
N LYS A 69 0.76 6.03 5.61
CA LYS A 69 2.17 5.81 5.93
C LYS A 69 2.78 4.72 5.04
N LEU A 70 2.06 3.61 4.83
CA LEU A 70 2.47 2.54 3.90
C LEU A 70 2.56 3.03 2.45
N LYS A 71 1.61 3.86 2.00
CA LYS A 71 1.66 4.49 0.68
C LYS A 71 2.90 5.34 0.51
N ARG A 72 3.24 6.14 1.52
CA ARG A 72 4.42 7.02 1.50
C ARG A 72 5.73 6.24 1.53
N GLU A 73 5.84 5.22 2.37
CA GLU A 73 7.11 4.50 2.59
C GLU A 73 7.34 3.36 1.60
N LYS A 74 6.28 2.72 1.10
CA LYS A 74 6.37 1.55 0.22
C LYS A 74 5.69 1.71 -1.13
N GLY A 75 5.04 2.86 -1.40
CA GLY A 75 4.34 3.10 -2.66
C GLY A 75 3.05 2.30 -2.83
N ILE A 76 2.56 1.65 -1.77
CA ILE A 76 1.37 0.80 -1.83
C ILE A 76 0.13 1.69 -1.87
N TRP A 77 -0.64 1.61 -2.95
CA TRP A 77 -1.92 2.30 -3.03
C TRP A 77 -3.02 1.47 -2.37
N PHE A 78 -4.08 2.13 -1.92
CA PHE A 78 -5.21 1.46 -1.28
C PHE A 78 -6.54 2.03 -1.76
N MET A 79 -7.57 1.18 -1.77
CA MET A 79 -8.94 1.55 -2.10
C MET A 79 -9.90 0.84 -1.14
N GLY A 80 -10.87 1.58 -0.61
CA GLY A 80 -11.81 1.03 0.38
C GLY A 80 -12.90 2.03 0.78
N ASN A 81 -13.90 1.54 1.51
CA ASN A 81 -14.97 2.36 2.05
C ASN A 81 -14.43 3.33 3.12
N GLU A 82 -14.77 4.62 3.02
CA GLU A 82 -14.33 5.65 3.95
C GLU A 82 -14.64 5.35 5.43
N SER A 83 -15.76 4.67 5.70
CA SER A 83 -16.17 4.30 7.06
C SER A 83 -15.18 3.33 7.71
N LEU A 84 -14.62 2.40 6.93
CA LEU A 84 -13.65 1.42 7.41
C LEU A 84 -12.26 2.04 7.59
N LEU A 85 -11.92 3.04 6.77
CA LEU A 85 -10.65 3.75 6.88
C LEU A 85 -10.53 4.52 8.20
N ASN A 86 -11.65 4.91 8.81
CA ASN A 86 -11.65 5.63 10.09
C ASN A 86 -11.63 4.69 11.31
N GLU A 87 -11.65 3.38 11.11
CA GLU A 87 -11.60 2.40 12.20
C GLU A 87 -10.24 2.43 12.89
N LYS A 88 -10.26 2.39 14.23
CA LYS A 88 -9.05 2.39 15.05
C LYS A 88 -8.52 0.97 15.19
N ILE A 89 -7.25 0.78 14.87
CA ILE A 89 -6.56 -0.49 14.94
C ILE A 89 -5.46 -0.39 15.99
N SER A 90 -5.31 -1.49 16.73
CA SER A 90 -4.21 -1.70 17.67
C SER A 90 -3.58 -3.04 17.35
N VAL A 91 -2.31 -3.05 16.97
CA VAL A 91 -1.60 -4.28 16.64
C VAL A 91 -0.12 -4.11 16.93
N ARG A 92 0.51 -5.20 17.36
CA ARG A 92 1.94 -5.25 17.62
C ARG A 92 2.53 -6.52 17.01
N PHE A 93 3.59 -6.38 16.22
CA PHE A 93 4.38 -7.50 15.74
C PHE A 93 5.78 -7.05 15.34
N LYS A 94 6.69 -8.02 15.17
CA LYS A 94 8.08 -7.77 14.84
C LYS A 94 8.56 -8.72 13.75
N ASP A 95 9.39 -8.21 12.84
CA ASP A 95 10.14 -8.98 11.85
C ASP A 95 9.27 -9.87 10.93
N HIS A 96 8.11 -9.35 10.49
CA HIS A 96 7.23 -10.03 9.53
C HIS A 96 7.46 -9.53 8.11
N THR A 97 7.26 -10.38 7.10
CA THR A 97 7.22 -9.89 5.72
C THR A 97 6.11 -8.85 5.55
N LEU A 98 6.27 -7.93 4.59
CA LEU A 98 5.27 -6.89 4.32
C LEU A 98 3.86 -7.46 4.13
N GLN A 99 3.74 -8.57 3.40
CA GLN A 99 2.49 -9.28 3.19
C GLN A 99 1.88 -9.77 4.51
N GLU A 100 2.67 -10.41 5.36
CA GLU A 100 2.19 -10.98 6.62
C GLU A 100 1.84 -9.89 7.63
N GLY A 101 2.63 -8.82 7.65
CA GLY A 101 2.35 -7.64 8.47
C GLY A 101 1.04 -6.96 8.07
N LEU A 102 0.77 -6.79 6.77
CA LEU A 102 -0.50 -6.26 6.27
C LEU A 102 -1.67 -7.16 6.64
N ARG A 103 -1.53 -8.48 6.50
CA ARG A 103 -2.56 -9.45 6.91
C ARG A 103 -2.88 -9.34 8.39
N ARG A 104 -1.88 -9.11 9.24
CA ARG A 104 -2.09 -8.89 10.68
C ARG A 104 -2.78 -7.57 11.00
N ILE A 105 -2.37 -6.47 10.36
CA ILE A 105 -3.02 -5.16 10.54
C ILE A 105 -4.49 -5.24 10.15
N LEU A 106 -4.79 -5.94 9.05
CA LEU A 106 -6.12 -6.05 8.47
C LEU A 106 -6.86 -7.32 8.89
N SER A 107 -6.40 -8.00 9.94
CA SER A 107 -6.93 -9.30 10.35
C SER A 107 -8.42 -9.31 10.69
N HIS A 108 -8.98 -8.15 11.07
CA HIS A 108 -10.40 -7.98 11.40
C HIS A 108 -11.24 -7.41 10.24
N ILE A 109 -10.63 -7.23 9.07
CA ILE A 109 -11.22 -6.56 7.92
C ILE A 109 -11.04 -7.46 6.69
N ASN A 110 -12.12 -7.69 5.97
CA ASN A 110 -12.06 -8.41 4.70
C ASN A 110 -11.31 -7.56 3.68
N HIS A 111 -10.17 -8.07 3.22
CA HIS A 111 -9.24 -7.36 2.37
C HIS A 111 -8.67 -8.26 1.27
N GLY A 112 -8.22 -7.64 0.18
CA GLY A 112 -7.49 -8.27 -0.90
C GLY A 112 -6.17 -7.57 -1.14
N LEU A 113 -5.09 -8.33 -1.35
CA LEU A 113 -3.78 -7.81 -1.71
C LEU A 113 -3.55 -7.98 -3.21
N LEU A 114 -3.05 -6.93 -3.86
CA LEU A 114 -2.61 -6.98 -5.25
C LEU A 114 -1.09 -7.09 -5.29
N PHE A 115 -0.60 -8.07 -6.05
CA PHE A 115 0.82 -8.38 -6.19
C PHE A 115 1.31 -8.05 -7.60
N ASN A 116 2.59 -7.67 -7.71
CA ASN A 116 3.28 -7.55 -8.99
C ASN A 116 3.86 -8.91 -9.45
N HIS A 117 4.56 -8.91 -10.58
CA HIS A 117 5.23 -10.10 -11.13
C HIS A 117 6.34 -10.68 -10.25
N GLU A 118 6.91 -9.88 -9.33
CA GLU A 118 7.95 -10.29 -8.38
C GLU A 118 7.36 -10.69 -7.01
N ASN A 119 6.04 -10.87 -6.93
CA ASN A 119 5.31 -11.18 -5.70
C ASN A 119 5.41 -10.08 -4.60
N GLY A 120 5.73 -8.86 -5.00
CA GLY A 120 5.68 -7.66 -4.17
C GLY A 120 4.28 -7.08 -4.10
N VAL A 121 3.85 -6.64 -2.91
CA VAL A 121 2.54 -6.01 -2.71
C VAL A 121 2.55 -4.61 -3.31
N VAL A 122 1.68 -4.35 -4.29
CA VAL A 122 1.53 -3.04 -4.95
C VAL A 122 0.24 -2.33 -4.58
N GLY A 123 -0.80 -3.07 -4.20
CA GLY A 123 -2.11 -2.51 -3.93
C GLY A 123 -2.87 -3.25 -2.85
N LEU A 124 -3.81 -2.54 -2.22
CA LEU A 124 -4.69 -3.06 -1.18
C LEU A 124 -6.16 -2.68 -1.44
N PHE A 125 -7.04 -3.67 -1.47
CA PHE A 125 -8.48 -3.49 -1.52
C PHE A 125 -9.13 -3.84 -0.18
N ILE A 126 -10.04 -2.99 0.29
CA ILE A 126 -10.76 -3.17 1.55
C ILE A 126 -12.25 -3.25 1.24
N PHE A 127 -12.84 -4.42 1.51
CA PHE A 127 -14.21 -4.73 1.09
C PHE A 127 -15.23 -4.45 2.19
N SER A 128 -15.05 -5.05 3.36
CA SER A 128 -16.02 -4.98 4.46
C SER A 128 -15.39 -5.33 5.79
N LYS A 129 -16.05 -4.97 6.89
CA LYS A 129 -15.66 -5.45 8.21
C LYS A 129 -16.04 -6.92 8.34
N GLU A 130 -15.13 -7.73 8.88
CA GLU A 130 -15.47 -9.11 9.18
C GLU A 130 -16.50 -9.11 10.32
N ASN A 131 -17.65 -9.75 10.11
CA ASN A 131 -18.62 -9.98 11.19
C ASN A 131 -18.26 -11.34 11.81
N PRO A 132 -17.59 -11.39 12.98
CA PRO A 132 -17.21 -12.65 13.63
C PRO A 132 -18.40 -13.54 14.04
N GLY A 133 -19.64 -13.10 13.83
CA GLY A 133 -20.88 -13.83 14.16
C GLY A 133 -21.56 -14.57 13.00
N ARG A 134 -21.00 -14.55 11.78
CA ARG A 134 -21.51 -15.39 10.67
C ARG A 134 -20.51 -16.47 10.29
N VAL A 135 -20.04 -17.21 11.29
CA VAL A 135 -19.81 -18.64 11.04
C VAL A 135 -21.19 -19.17 10.69
N LEU A 136 -21.44 -19.37 9.40
CA LEU A 136 -22.51 -20.23 8.95
C LEU A 136 -22.19 -21.58 9.57
N SER A 137 -22.63 -21.80 10.82
CA SER A 137 -22.68 -23.11 11.41
C SER A 137 -23.38 -23.93 10.34
N PRO A 138 -22.74 -24.97 9.79
CA PRO A 138 -23.43 -25.92 8.95
C PRO A 138 -24.53 -26.43 9.87
N LYS A 139 -25.75 -25.90 9.72
CA LYS A 139 -26.91 -26.42 10.44
C LYS A 139 -26.95 -27.86 9.99
N ALA A 140 -26.52 -28.73 10.90
CA ALA A 140 -26.27 -30.13 10.66
C ALA A 140 -27.39 -30.66 9.79
N ALA A 141 -27.06 -30.97 8.53
CA ALA A 141 -27.84 -31.94 7.79
C ALA A 141 -27.62 -33.24 8.55
N THR A 142 -28.47 -33.52 9.53
CA THR A 142 -28.68 -34.87 10.03
C THR A 142 -29.08 -35.68 8.81
N VAL A 143 -28.09 -36.37 8.25
CA VAL A 143 -28.31 -37.45 7.28
C VAL A 143 -28.92 -38.58 8.09
N ASP A 144 -30.24 -38.49 8.30
CA ASP A 144 -31.02 -39.60 8.78
C ASP A 144 -31.04 -40.67 7.69
N LYS A 145 -30.15 -41.65 7.85
CA LYS A 145 -30.18 -42.91 7.11
C LYS A 145 -31.41 -43.70 7.53
N LYS A 146 -32.58 -43.32 7.02
CA LYS A 146 -33.76 -44.17 6.86
C LYS A 146 -34.79 -43.38 6.08
N GLY A 147 -34.96 -43.76 4.82
CA GLY A 147 -36.02 -43.22 4.00
C GLY A 147 -37.36 -43.47 4.68
N LEU A 148 -38.01 -42.40 5.12
CA LEU A 148 -39.45 -42.30 5.12
C LEU A 148 -39.82 -40.82 5.17
N PHE A 149 -40.46 -40.39 4.10
CA PHE A 149 -41.11 -39.09 3.98
C PHE A 149 -42.01 -38.84 5.18
N SER A 150 -41.83 -37.70 5.84
CA SER A 150 -42.84 -37.14 6.73
C SER A 150 -42.74 -35.63 6.63
N GLN A 151 -43.67 -35.02 5.90
CA GLN A 151 -43.91 -33.58 5.95
C GLN A 151 -44.46 -33.23 7.35
N PRO A 152 -43.90 -32.25 8.06
CA PRO A 152 -44.63 -31.54 9.09
C PRO A 152 -45.31 -30.32 8.46
N SER A 153 -46.63 -30.39 8.28
CA SER A 153 -47.48 -29.22 8.14
C SER A 153 -47.51 -28.49 9.49
N GLY A 154 -46.73 -27.43 9.60
CA GLY A 154 -46.71 -26.56 10.78
C GLY A 154 -46.41 -25.15 10.33
N GLU A 155 -47.49 -24.40 10.08
CA GLU A 155 -47.48 -22.97 9.83
C GLU A 155 -46.75 -22.24 10.97
N ALA A 156 -45.56 -21.74 10.67
CA ALA A 156 -44.95 -20.66 11.43
C ALA A 156 -44.83 -19.46 10.48
N SER A 157 -45.72 -18.50 10.68
CA SER A 157 -45.81 -17.23 9.97
C SER A 157 -44.53 -16.40 10.19
N VAL A 158 -43.50 -16.66 9.39
CA VAL A 158 -42.31 -15.82 9.29
C VAL A 158 -42.63 -14.68 8.32
N SER A 159 -42.85 -13.50 8.90
CA SER A 159 -42.93 -12.22 8.19
C SER A 159 -41.68 -12.01 7.35
N LYS A 160 -41.78 -12.33 6.07
CA LYS A 160 -40.80 -11.99 5.04
C LYS A 160 -40.92 -10.49 4.80
N LYS A 161 -40.08 -9.69 5.44
CA LYS A 161 -39.79 -8.36 4.90
C LYS A 161 -39.14 -8.56 3.53
N PRO A 162 -39.59 -7.84 2.48
CA PRO A 162 -39.01 -7.95 1.16
C PRO A 162 -37.54 -7.61 1.23
N PHE A 163 -36.72 -8.58 0.83
CA PHE A 163 -35.32 -8.36 0.54
C PHE A 163 -35.28 -7.49 -0.72
N GLU A 164 -35.00 -6.20 -0.56
CA GLU A 164 -34.78 -5.30 -1.68
C GLU A 164 -33.55 -5.79 -2.44
N THR A 165 -33.80 -6.31 -3.63
CA THR A 165 -32.80 -6.61 -4.64
C THR A 165 -32.13 -5.28 -5.02
N PHE A 166 -30.96 -5.00 -4.45
CA PHE A 166 -30.06 -3.97 -4.96
C PHE A 166 -29.45 -4.47 -6.28
N SER A 167 -30.21 -4.36 -7.36
CA SER A 167 -29.76 -4.60 -8.74
C SER A 167 -29.31 -3.33 -9.48
N ASP A 168 -29.35 -2.16 -8.84
CA ASP A 168 -28.97 -0.87 -9.46
C ASP A 168 -27.63 -0.32 -8.91
N ALA A 169 -26.61 -1.17 -8.84
CA ALA A 169 -25.24 -0.66 -8.90
C ALA A 169 -24.90 -0.38 -10.37
N THR A 170 -25.42 0.73 -10.88
CA THR A 170 -24.89 1.38 -12.09
C THR A 170 -23.43 1.74 -11.80
N PHE A 171 -22.53 0.82 -12.15
CA PHE A 171 -21.12 1.13 -12.25
C PHE A 171 -20.98 2.28 -13.25
N PRO A 172 -20.39 3.43 -12.87
CA PRO A 172 -20.14 4.48 -13.82
C PRO A 172 -19.22 3.93 -14.92
N ASP A 173 -19.68 4.01 -16.18
CA ASP A 173 -18.95 3.60 -17.39
C ASP A 173 -17.59 4.33 -17.57
N ALA A 174 -17.25 5.27 -16.68
CA ALA A 174 -16.00 5.99 -16.63
C ALA A 174 -14.75 5.11 -16.40
N PHE A 175 -14.90 3.81 -16.13
CA PHE A 175 -13.78 2.89 -15.86
C PHE A 175 -13.49 1.86 -16.95
N LYS A 176 -14.18 1.93 -18.10
CA LYS A 176 -13.98 0.94 -19.18
C LYS A 176 -12.90 1.29 -20.21
N GLU A 177 -12.30 2.47 -20.17
CA GLU A 177 -11.36 2.84 -21.23
C GLU A 177 -10.29 3.84 -20.79
N LYS A 178 -9.36 3.39 -19.94
CA LYS A 178 -8.00 3.94 -19.98
C LYS A 178 -6.98 2.87 -19.63
N SER A 179 -6.61 2.17 -20.70
CA SER A 179 -5.42 1.34 -20.88
C SER A 179 -4.33 1.55 -19.81
N ALA A 180 -3.99 0.43 -19.18
CA ALA A 180 -3.06 0.26 -18.07
C ALA A 180 -1.57 0.56 -18.38
N ASN A 181 -1.26 1.35 -19.42
CA ASN A 181 0.12 1.48 -19.92
C ASN A 181 0.70 2.92 -19.94
N SER A 182 0.04 3.95 -19.40
CA SER A 182 0.56 5.34 -19.50
C SER A 182 1.17 5.95 -18.24
N TRP A 183 1.10 5.32 -17.06
CA TRP A 183 1.57 5.94 -15.81
C TRP A 183 2.98 5.51 -15.37
N ILE A 184 3.65 4.64 -16.13
CA ILE A 184 4.97 4.09 -15.77
C ILE A 184 6.12 4.72 -16.59
N ARG A 185 5.84 5.62 -17.55
CA ARG A 185 6.85 6.04 -18.55
C ARG A 185 7.36 7.49 -18.48
N GLU A 186 6.82 8.36 -17.63
CA GLU A 186 7.19 9.79 -17.67
C GLU A 186 8.16 10.27 -16.57
N ASP A 187 8.39 9.50 -15.50
CA ASP A 187 9.26 9.95 -14.39
C ASP A 187 10.73 9.45 -14.45
N PHE A 188 11.10 8.60 -15.41
CA PHE A 188 12.48 8.10 -15.53
C PHE A 188 13.36 8.84 -16.54
N SER A 189 12.82 9.78 -17.31
CA SER A 189 13.59 10.56 -18.30
C SER A 189 14.36 11.74 -17.69
N LEU A 190 14.17 12.06 -16.41
CA LEU A 190 14.89 13.14 -15.73
C LEU A 190 16.16 12.68 -14.97
N LEU A 191 16.43 11.38 -14.88
CA LEU A 191 17.62 10.86 -14.19
C LEU A 191 18.80 10.52 -15.11
N GLU A 192 18.64 10.63 -16.43
CA GLU A 192 19.68 10.24 -17.40
C GLU A 192 20.55 11.41 -17.91
N ASN A 193 20.24 12.65 -17.52
CA ASN A 193 20.96 13.85 -18.00
C ASN A 193 22.03 14.40 -17.04
N SER A 194 22.35 13.72 -15.93
CA SER A 194 23.42 14.16 -15.01
C SER A 194 24.76 13.43 -15.24
N LYS A 195 24.95 12.80 -16.41
CA LYS A 195 26.18 12.10 -16.77
C LYS A 195 26.97 12.85 -17.85
N THR A 196 27.34 14.08 -17.55
CA THR A 196 28.37 14.82 -18.31
C THR A 196 29.09 15.75 -17.34
N GLU A 197 30.41 15.83 -17.48
CA GLU A 197 31.38 16.59 -16.66
C GLU A 197 31.86 15.93 -15.37
N MET A 198 32.83 15.02 -15.51
CA MET A 198 34.13 15.18 -14.83
C MET A 198 35.15 14.23 -15.44
N SER A 199 35.72 14.65 -16.57
CA SER A 199 37.04 14.20 -16.99
C SER A 199 38.03 15.22 -16.46
N ASP A 200 38.62 14.97 -15.29
CA ASP A 200 39.96 15.45 -15.01
C ASP A 200 40.74 14.38 -14.24
N THR A 201 41.79 13.97 -14.91
CA THR A 201 42.78 12.97 -14.56
C THR A 201 43.52 13.37 -13.29
N THR A 202 43.37 12.59 -12.22
CA THR A 202 44.42 12.49 -11.20
C THR A 202 44.78 11.02 -11.05
N SER A 203 45.85 10.64 -11.75
CA SER A 203 46.52 9.36 -11.65
C SER A 203 47.03 9.17 -10.22
N PHE A 204 46.32 8.38 -9.43
CA PHE A 204 46.83 7.88 -8.15
C PHE A 204 47.45 6.50 -8.41
N ASP A 205 48.77 6.43 -8.35
CA ASP A 205 49.54 5.18 -8.38
C ASP A 205 49.14 4.31 -7.19
N ILE A 206 48.45 3.20 -7.45
CA ILE A 206 48.21 2.14 -6.47
C ILE A 206 49.33 1.11 -6.64
N PRO A 207 50.15 0.85 -5.61
CA PRO A 207 51.17 -0.19 -5.68
C PRO A 207 50.52 -1.59 -5.76
N PRO A 208 51.19 -2.56 -6.41
CA PRO A 208 50.67 -3.91 -6.57
C PRO A 208 50.52 -4.61 -5.20
N VAL A 209 49.27 -4.96 -4.86
CA VAL A 209 48.95 -5.81 -3.72
C VAL A 209 49.48 -7.21 -3.98
N SER A 210 50.35 -7.68 -3.10
CA SER A 210 50.92 -9.02 -3.09
C SER A 210 49.82 -10.07 -2.92
N LYS A 211 49.87 -11.09 -3.78
CA LYS A 211 49.05 -12.30 -3.71
C LYS A 211 49.63 -13.26 -2.69
N ASP A 212 49.31 -13.07 -1.41
CA ASP A 212 49.69 -14.03 -0.39
C ASP A 212 48.45 -14.66 0.26
N SER A 213 48.29 -15.95 -0.03
CA SER A 213 47.78 -16.99 0.88
C SER A 213 46.41 -16.77 1.52
N PHE A 214 45.36 -17.22 0.84
CA PHE A 214 44.14 -17.71 1.51
C PHE A 214 44.24 -19.23 1.62
N THR A 215 44.70 -19.68 2.78
CA THR A 215 44.57 -21.07 3.24
C THR A 215 43.10 -21.36 3.52
N SER A 216 42.58 -22.40 2.88
CA SER A 216 41.23 -22.94 3.14
C SER A 216 41.16 -23.47 4.57
N PRO A 217 40.15 -23.10 5.37
CA PRO A 217 39.83 -23.83 6.59
C PRO A 217 39.03 -25.07 6.24
N SER A 218 39.66 -26.18 6.62
CA SER A 218 39.22 -27.56 6.76
C SER A 218 37.72 -27.80 6.90
N ASP A 219 37.26 -28.78 6.13
CA ASP A 219 36.09 -29.59 6.36
C ASP A 219 36.17 -30.29 7.73
N ASP A 220 35.42 -29.81 8.72
CA ASP A 220 35.17 -30.52 9.97
C ASP A 220 33.67 -30.78 10.15
N LEU A 221 33.32 -32.04 9.86
CA LEU A 221 32.52 -32.92 10.72
C LEU A 221 31.15 -32.39 11.20
N PHE A 222 30.16 -32.45 10.30
CA PHE A 222 28.77 -32.65 10.73
C PHE A 222 28.59 -34.08 11.23
N ALA A 223 28.58 -34.25 12.54
CA ALA A 223 28.03 -35.42 13.20
C ALA A 223 26.51 -35.26 13.30
N ASP A 224 25.77 -36.11 12.60
CA ASP A 224 24.33 -36.30 12.77
C ASP A 224 24.02 -37.00 14.11
N PRO A 225 23.07 -36.51 14.92
CA PRO A 225 22.44 -37.31 15.95
C PRO A 225 20.92 -37.37 15.75
N PHE A 226 20.47 -37.95 14.62
CA PHE A 226 19.08 -38.42 14.55
C PHE A 226 18.97 -39.78 15.24
N GLY A 227 18.84 -39.70 16.57
CA GLY A 227 18.41 -40.77 17.43
C GLY A 227 17.01 -41.24 17.04
N THR A 228 16.96 -42.47 16.59
CA THR A 228 15.77 -43.29 16.37
C THR A 228 15.13 -43.61 17.72
N PHE A 229 13.86 -43.25 17.94
CA PHE A 229 13.04 -43.87 18.98
C PHE A 229 11.62 -44.11 18.47
N PHE A 230 11.38 -45.35 18.05
CA PHE A 230 10.07 -45.99 17.98
C PHE A 230 10.01 -47.01 19.13
N SER A 231 9.07 -46.84 20.06
CA SER A 231 8.46 -47.89 20.90
C SER A 231 7.46 -47.23 21.86
N HIS A 232 6.16 -47.33 21.60
CA HIS A 232 5.26 -48.29 22.25
C HIS A 232 3.82 -48.16 21.71
#